data_AF-A0A523A5Q6-F1
#
_entry.id   AF-A0A523A5Q6-F1
#
_cell.length_a   1.000
_cell.length_b   1.000
_cell.length_c   1.000
_cell.angle_alpha   90.00
_cell.angle_beta   90.00
_cell.angle_gamma   90.00
#
_symmetry.space_group_name_H-M   'P 1'
#
loop_
_entity.id
_entity.type
_entity.pdbx_description
1 polymer ?
#
loop_
_entity_poly.entity_id
_entity_poly.type
_entity_poly.pdbx_seq_one_letter_code
_entity_poly.pdbx_strand_id
1 'polypeptide(L)'
;MEYSAAQLERYSRHIILAEVGVEGQDKIAAAKVLIIGAGGLGSPAALYLAAAGIGTIGIVDGDVVDLSNLQRQIAHHTRDVGRDKVLSAAEKMTAINPDIRVRPHQMLLDAANIREVIRDYDFVIDGTDNFPTKFLVNDACVLEDIPFSHGGILRFDGQTMTVVPGKSSCYRCTFRQPPPPDAVPTCSQAGVLGAIAGMLGTIQATEALKYVTEIGQLLTDTLLSFDALSMRFRRVPLRRQSSCPLCGTNPTITELVDYQQNACALK
;
A
#
# COMPACT_ATOMS: atom_id res chain seq x y z
N MET A 1 14.98 21.28 5.11
CA MET A 1 14.21 21.86 6.25
C MET A 1 15.16 22.11 7.40
N GLU A 2 14.78 22.93 8.39
CA GLU A 2 15.54 23.01 9.65
C GLU A 2 14.95 22.02 10.65
N TYR A 3 15.75 21.02 11.04
CA TYR A 3 15.34 20.00 12.01
C TYR A 3 15.66 20.45 13.44
N SER A 4 14.73 20.23 14.37
CA SER A 4 15.02 20.33 15.79
C SER A 4 16.03 19.26 16.24
N ALA A 5 16.68 19.46 17.39
CA ALA A 5 17.60 18.47 17.96
C ALA A 5 16.93 17.10 18.16
N ALA A 6 15.66 17.08 18.59
CA ALA A 6 14.89 15.85 18.75
C ALA A 6 14.62 15.13 17.42
N GLN A 7 14.35 15.88 16.34
CA GLN A 7 14.17 15.31 15.00
C GLN A 7 15.49 14.77 14.43
N LEU A 8 16.61 15.48 14.64
CA LEU A 8 17.93 14.99 14.25
C LEU A 8 18.28 13.69 14.99
N GLU A 9 17.97 13.59 16.28
CA GLU A 9 18.15 12.36 17.05
C GLU A 9 17.26 11.22 16.50
N ARG A 10 15.97 11.50 16.30
CA ARG A 10 14.98 10.55 15.76
C ARG A 10 15.41 9.96 14.42
N TYR A 11 15.82 10.82 13.48
CA TYR A 11 16.16 10.41 12.12
C TYR A 11 17.66 10.14 11.91
N SER A 12 18.46 10.18 12.98
CA SER A 12 19.92 10.03 12.90
C SER A 12 20.37 8.77 12.14
N ARG A 13 19.63 7.67 12.26
CA ARG A 13 19.95 6.40 11.57
C ARG A 13 19.69 6.45 10.08
N HIS A 14 18.79 7.30 9.60
CA HIS A 14 18.61 7.55 8.17
C HIS A 14 19.65 8.55 7.67
N ILE A 15 19.86 9.64 8.40
CA ILE A 15 20.77 10.72 8.00
C ILE A 15 22.22 10.24 7.84
N ILE A 16 22.66 9.23 8.60
CA ILE A 16 24.00 8.65 8.48
C ILE A 16 24.17 7.78 7.21
N LEU A 17 23.08 7.28 6.61
CA LEU A 17 23.17 6.51 5.37
C LEU A 17 23.57 7.45 4.22
N ALA A 18 24.64 7.11 3.51
CA ALA A 18 25.20 7.96 2.46
C ALA A 18 24.19 8.22 1.32
N GLU A 19 23.34 7.24 1.00
CA GLU A 19 22.31 7.34 -0.02
C GLU A 19 21.11 8.19 0.42
N VAL A 20 20.87 8.33 1.74
CA VAL A 20 19.74 9.11 2.26
C VAL A 20 20.21 10.49 2.68
N GLY A 21 21.13 10.60 3.64
CA GLY A 21 21.62 11.88 4.12
C GLY A 21 20.52 12.79 4.70
N VAL A 22 20.85 14.07 4.89
CA VAL A 22 19.87 15.09 5.27
C VAL A 22 18.90 15.35 4.12
N GLU A 23 19.37 15.37 2.87
CA GLU A 23 18.56 15.66 1.69
C GLU A 23 17.46 14.60 1.47
N GLY A 24 17.78 13.32 1.59
CA GLY A 24 16.80 12.24 1.50
C GLY A 24 15.79 12.29 2.64
N GLN A 25 16.22 12.64 3.87
CA GLN A 25 15.29 12.84 4.97
C GLN A 25 14.38 14.06 4.75
N ASP A 26 14.89 15.13 4.12
CA ASP A 26 14.08 16.28 3.68
C ASP A 26 13.01 15.87 2.66
N LYS A 27 13.37 15.01 1.68
CA LYS A 27 12.41 14.44 0.72
C LYS A 27 11.33 13.60 1.43
N ILE A 28 11.74 12.74 2.37
CA ILE A 28 10.81 11.94 3.19
C ILE A 28 9.84 12.87 3.96
N ALA A 29 10.35 13.89 4.64
CA ALA A 29 9.55 14.83 5.41
C ALA A 29 8.63 15.72 4.55
N ALA A 30 8.95 15.93 3.27
CA ALA A 30 8.09 16.68 2.35
C ALA A 30 7.00 15.80 1.69
N ALA A 31 7.21 14.48 1.63
CA ALA A 31 6.35 13.57 0.90
C ALA A 31 4.99 13.32 1.57
N LYS A 32 4.02 12.97 0.73
CA LYS A 32 2.68 12.56 1.09
C LYS A 32 2.40 11.15 0.55
N VAL A 33 2.14 10.20 1.45
CA VAL A 33 1.83 8.81 1.07
C VAL A 33 0.42 8.45 1.50
N LEU A 34 -0.36 7.87 0.59
CA LEU A 34 -1.68 7.32 0.88
C LEU A 34 -1.58 5.81 1.10
N ILE A 35 -2.22 5.30 2.15
CA ILE A 35 -2.36 3.87 2.41
C ILE A 35 -3.82 3.49 2.26
N ILE A 36 -4.12 2.62 1.31
CA ILE A 36 -5.47 2.13 1.05
C ILE A 36 -5.61 0.75 1.70
N GLY A 37 -6.41 0.69 2.75
CA GLY A 37 -6.57 -0.45 3.64
C GLY A 37 -5.64 -0.34 4.86
N ALA A 38 -6.22 -0.24 6.06
CA ALA A 38 -5.53 -0.28 7.35
C ALA A 38 -5.35 -1.71 7.89
N GLY A 39 -5.52 -2.71 7.02
CA GLY A 39 -5.46 -4.13 7.36
C GLY A 39 -4.04 -4.69 7.52
N GLY A 40 -3.85 -5.96 7.16
CA GLY A 40 -2.60 -6.68 7.45
C GLY A 40 -1.37 -6.12 6.73
N LEU A 41 -1.52 -5.65 5.49
CA LEU A 41 -0.45 -5.03 4.72
C LEU A 41 -0.27 -3.55 5.07
N GLY A 42 -1.38 -2.82 5.19
CA GLY A 42 -1.34 -1.39 5.53
C GLY A 42 -0.85 -1.10 6.94
N SER A 43 -1.11 -1.97 7.91
CA SER A 43 -0.63 -1.84 9.29
C SER A 43 0.90 -1.66 9.38
N PRO A 44 1.74 -2.62 8.98
CA PRO A 44 3.19 -2.45 9.02
C PRO A 44 3.67 -1.29 8.14
N ALA A 45 3.04 -1.06 6.97
CA ALA A 45 3.41 0.04 6.10
C ALA A 45 3.20 1.41 6.79
N ALA A 46 2.04 1.60 7.43
CA ALA A 46 1.71 2.80 8.19
C ALA A 46 2.70 3.08 9.32
N LEU A 47 3.01 2.05 10.12
CA LEU A 47 3.92 2.21 11.25
C LEU A 47 5.35 2.54 10.80
N TYR A 48 5.87 1.89 9.76
CA TYR A 48 7.22 2.16 9.26
C TYR A 48 7.33 3.50 8.51
N LEU A 49 6.31 3.90 7.74
CA LEU A 49 6.30 5.21 7.07
C LEU A 49 6.19 6.35 8.09
N ALA A 50 5.39 6.16 9.16
CA ALA A 50 5.32 7.11 10.26
C ALA A 50 6.66 7.23 11.01
N ALA A 51 7.28 6.09 11.34
CA ALA A 51 8.59 6.06 11.99
C ALA A 51 9.68 6.71 11.12
N ALA A 52 9.63 6.51 9.80
CA ALA A 52 10.56 7.10 8.85
C ALA A 52 10.41 8.62 8.71
N GLY A 53 9.25 9.17 9.09
CA GLY A 53 8.99 10.60 9.07
C GLY A 53 8.38 11.10 7.76
N ILE A 54 7.59 10.28 7.06
CA ILE A 54 6.78 10.77 5.93
C ILE A 54 5.90 11.92 6.41
N GLY A 55 6.02 13.08 5.76
CA GLY A 55 5.42 14.33 6.23
C GLY A 55 3.90 14.27 6.37
N THR A 56 3.21 13.68 5.39
CA THR A 56 1.78 13.43 5.46
C THR A 56 1.44 11.98 5.11
N ILE A 57 0.73 11.29 5.99
CA ILE A 57 0.22 9.94 5.72
C ILE A 57 -1.30 9.98 5.68
N GLY A 58 -1.88 9.69 4.51
CA GLY A 58 -3.29 9.37 4.37
C GLY A 58 -3.52 7.91 4.68
N ILE A 59 -4.61 7.59 5.38
CA ILE A 59 -5.02 6.19 5.56
C ILE A 59 -6.52 6.05 5.33
N VAL A 60 -6.90 5.15 4.42
CA VAL A 60 -8.28 4.91 4.02
C VAL A 60 -8.70 3.52 4.42
N ASP A 61 -9.80 3.41 5.16
CA ASP A 61 -10.44 2.14 5.50
C ASP A 61 -11.87 2.42 5.96
N GLY A 62 -12.82 1.58 5.56
CA GLY A 62 -14.22 1.69 5.94
C GLY A 62 -14.61 0.83 7.14
N ASP A 63 -13.72 -0.05 7.60
CA ASP A 63 -14.01 -1.02 8.65
C ASP A 63 -13.65 -0.54 10.06
N VAL A 64 -14.17 -1.27 11.03
CA VAL A 64 -13.76 -1.23 12.43
C VAL A 64 -12.77 -2.36 12.76
N VAL A 65 -12.01 -2.18 13.84
CA VAL A 65 -11.08 -3.21 14.35
C VAL A 65 -11.88 -4.40 14.89
N ASP A 66 -11.53 -5.60 14.41
CA ASP A 66 -12.12 -6.86 14.86
C ASP A 66 -11.08 -7.74 15.59
N LEU A 67 -11.52 -8.55 16.55
CA LEU A 67 -10.63 -9.43 17.31
C LEU A 67 -9.87 -10.42 16.40
N SER A 68 -10.54 -11.00 15.40
CA SER A 68 -9.94 -11.96 14.45
C SER A 68 -8.84 -11.34 13.57
N ASN A 69 -8.80 -10.02 13.51
CA ASN A 69 -7.88 -9.26 12.67
C ASN A 69 -6.54 -8.99 13.39
N LEU A 70 -6.52 -9.02 14.72
CA LEU A 70 -5.35 -8.65 15.53
C LEU A 70 -4.13 -9.57 15.35
N GLN A 71 -4.32 -10.80 14.84
CA GLN A 71 -3.20 -11.70 14.53
C GLN A 71 -2.26 -11.18 13.42
N ARG A 72 -2.73 -10.21 12.60
CA ARG A 72 -1.97 -9.66 11.47
C ARG A 72 -2.02 -8.14 11.34
N GLN A 73 -2.97 -7.45 11.99
CA GLN A 73 -3.16 -6.00 11.90
C GLN A 73 -2.50 -5.28 13.07
N ILE A 74 -1.16 -5.24 13.04
CA ILE A 74 -0.33 -4.79 14.17
C ILE A 74 -0.45 -3.29 14.50
N ALA A 75 -1.13 -2.49 13.68
CA ALA A 75 -1.45 -1.10 14.00
C ALA A 75 -2.62 -0.98 14.99
N HIS A 76 -3.25 -2.09 15.38
CA HIS A 76 -4.40 -2.15 16.26
C HIS A 76 -4.13 -3.05 17.47
N HIS A 77 -4.69 -2.69 18.62
CA HIS A 77 -4.55 -3.46 19.86
C HIS A 77 -5.92 -3.96 20.33
N THR A 78 -5.94 -4.89 21.28
CA THR A 78 -7.17 -5.45 21.85
C THR A 78 -8.13 -4.37 22.39
N ARG A 79 -7.59 -3.27 22.93
CA ARG A 79 -8.41 -2.14 23.42
C ARG A 79 -9.15 -1.38 22.31
N ASP A 80 -8.75 -1.56 21.06
CA ASP A 80 -9.30 -0.83 19.92
C ASP A 80 -10.43 -1.59 19.22
N VAL A 81 -10.76 -2.82 19.66
CA VAL A 81 -11.85 -3.59 19.06
C VAL A 81 -13.15 -2.78 19.06
N GLY A 82 -13.80 -2.70 17.89
CA GLY A 82 -15.00 -1.90 17.65
C GLY A 82 -14.75 -0.43 17.26
N ARG A 83 -13.50 0.04 17.30
CA ARG A 83 -13.13 1.39 16.84
C ARG A 83 -12.79 1.39 15.35
N ASP A 84 -13.03 2.50 14.68
CA ASP A 84 -12.64 2.69 13.28
C ASP A 84 -11.14 2.44 13.07
N LYS A 85 -10.79 1.61 12.08
CA LYS A 85 -9.40 1.24 11.82
C LYS A 85 -8.54 2.46 11.51
N VAL A 86 -9.05 3.40 10.73
CA VAL A 86 -8.31 4.63 10.37
C VAL A 86 -7.99 5.49 11.58
N LEU A 87 -8.90 5.60 12.55
CA LEU A 87 -8.67 6.36 13.79
C LEU A 87 -7.71 5.63 14.73
N SER A 88 -7.85 4.30 14.82
CA SER A 88 -6.92 3.47 15.58
C SER A 88 -5.50 3.61 15.02
N ALA A 89 -5.30 3.41 13.71
CA ALA A 89 -4.00 3.54 13.07
C ALA A 89 -3.42 4.96 13.18
N ALA A 90 -4.25 6.00 13.03
CA ALA A 90 -3.80 7.39 13.15
C ALA A 90 -3.24 7.70 14.55
N GLU A 91 -3.88 7.19 15.61
CA GLU A 91 -3.37 7.31 16.97
C GLU A 91 -1.98 6.67 17.10
N LYS A 92 -1.77 5.46 16.55
CA LYS A 92 -0.50 4.74 16.70
C LYS A 92 0.61 5.41 15.90
N MET A 93 0.33 5.83 14.67
CA MET A 93 1.29 6.59 13.86
C MET A 93 1.71 7.90 14.56
N THR A 94 0.75 8.66 15.10
CA THR A 94 1.03 9.90 15.83
C THR A 94 1.82 9.64 17.12
N ALA A 95 1.53 8.54 17.83
CA ALA A 95 2.27 8.14 19.01
C ALA A 95 3.72 7.73 18.69
N ILE A 96 3.94 7.11 17.53
CA ILE A 96 5.30 6.79 17.04
C ILE A 96 6.05 8.07 16.70
N ASN A 97 5.41 8.98 15.96
CA ASN A 97 6.03 10.19 15.47
C ASN A 97 5.04 11.37 15.51
N PRO A 98 5.14 12.29 16.49
CA PRO A 98 4.23 13.42 16.61
C PRO A 98 4.50 14.53 15.58
N ASP A 99 5.61 14.44 14.83
CA ASP A 99 6.01 15.47 13.86
C ASP A 99 5.36 15.30 12.48
N ILE A 100 4.66 14.19 12.24
CA ILE A 100 3.99 13.91 10.96
C ILE A 100 2.51 14.32 11.01
N ARG A 101 1.91 14.54 9.84
CA ARG A 101 0.48 14.75 9.70
C ARG A 101 -0.23 13.47 9.24
N VAL A 102 -1.10 12.92 10.07
CA VAL A 102 -1.96 11.80 9.66
C VAL A 102 -3.35 12.30 9.22
N ARG A 103 -3.85 11.82 8.07
CA ARG A 103 -5.18 12.10 7.53
C ARG A 103 -6.02 10.81 7.47
N PRO A 104 -6.88 10.54 8.46
CA PRO A 104 -7.78 9.40 8.42
C PRO A 104 -8.94 9.66 7.45
N HIS A 105 -9.23 8.69 6.60
CA HIS A 105 -10.34 8.70 5.63
C HIS A 105 -11.24 7.50 5.92
N GLN A 106 -12.26 7.70 6.76
CA GLN A 106 -13.20 6.63 7.14
C GLN A 106 -14.24 6.41 6.05
N MET A 107 -13.85 5.71 4.99
CA MET A 107 -14.69 5.43 3.83
C MET A 107 -14.19 4.20 3.07
N LEU A 108 -15.08 3.58 2.31
CA LEU A 108 -14.70 2.65 1.25
C LEU A 108 -14.41 3.45 -0.02
N LEU A 109 -13.32 3.11 -0.71
CA LEU A 109 -13.04 3.72 -2.00
C LEU A 109 -13.88 3.05 -3.09
N ASP A 110 -14.45 3.90 -3.93
CA ASP A 110 -15.23 3.53 -5.11
C ASP A 110 -14.81 4.39 -6.32
N ALA A 111 -15.37 4.09 -7.48
CA ALA A 111 -15.11 4.83 -8.71
C ALA A 111 -15.47 6.32 -8.63
N ALA A 112 -16.39 6.71 -7.75
CA ALA A 112 -16.85 8.08 -7.61
C ALA A 112 -15.91 8.93 -6.75
N ASN A 113 -15.26 8.35 -5.74
CA ASN A 113 -14.47 9.09 -4.75
C ASN A 113 -12.94 8.93 -4.90
N ILE A 114 -12.44 7.84 -5.48
CA ILE A 114 -11.01 7.50 -5.39
C ILE A 114 -10.11 8.55 -6.02
N ARG A 115 -10.53 9.16 -7.14
CA ARG A 115 -9.73 10.18 -7.86
C ARG A 115 -9.44 11.39 -6.98
N GLU A 116 -10.45 11.86 -6.26
CA GLU A 116 -10.31 13.03 -5.39
C GLU A 116 -9.36 12.74 -4.23
N VAL A 117 -9.39 11.51 -3.70
CA VAL A 117 -8.52 11.11 -2.60
C VAL A 117 -7.07 10.95 -3.06
N ILE A 118 -6.79 10.24 -4.16
CA ILE A 118 -5.41 9.88 -4.51
C ILE A 118 -4.56 11.05 -5.05
N ARG A 119 -5.19 12.06 -5.68
CA ARG A 119 -4.49 13.20 -6.30
C ARG A 119 -3.68 14.04 -5.34
N ASP A 120 -4.01 13.97 -4.05
CA ASP A 120 -3.36 14.75 -3.00
C ASP A 120 -2.03 14.14 -2.51
N TYR A 121 -1.62 12.99 -3.05
CA TYR A 121 -0.51 12.18 -2.58
C TYR A 121 0.51 11.88 -3.68
N ASP A 122 1.78 11.75 -3.29
CA ASP A 122 2.90 11.51 -4.21
C ASP A 122 3.09 10.02 -4.49
N PHE A 123 2.63 9.15 -3.59
CA PHE A 123 2.73 7.70 -3.71
C PHE A 123 1.58 7.00 -2.98
N VAL A 124 1.12 5.87 -3.52
CA VAL A 124 0.05 5.06 -2.93
C VAL A 124 0.55 3.67 -2.52
N ILE A 125 0.10 3.19 -1.37
CA ILE A 125 0.25 1.81 -0.90
C ILE A 125 -1.11 1.12 -1.03
N ASP A 126 -1.22 0.13 -1.91
CA ASP A 126 -2.39 -0.74 -1.99
C ASP A 126 -2.22 -1.91 -1.01
N GLY A 127 -2.85 -1.77 0.17
CA GLY A 127 -2.90 -2.77 1.23
C GLY A 127 -4.24 -3.51 1.30
N THR A 128 -5.06 -3.44 0.24
CA THR A 128 -6.39 -4.04 0.18
C THR A 128 -6.32 -5.57 0.10
N ASP A 129 -7.42 -6.26 0.39
CA ASP A 129 -7.47 -7.73 0.43
C ASP A 129 -8.47 -8.35 -0.56
N ASN A 130 -9.03 -7.54 -1.46
CA ASN A 130 -10.01 -7.98 -2.45
C ASN A 130 -9.61 -7.53 -3.86
N PHE A 131 -9.98 -8.31 -4.88
CA PHE A 131 -9.56 -8.02 -6.27
C PHE A 131 -10.20 -6.76 -6.86
N PRO A 132 -11.51 -6.50 -6.69
CA PRO A 132 -12.12 -5.27 -7.17
C PRO A 132 -11.38 -4.00 -6.80
N THR A 133 -11.07 -3.81 -5.51
CA THR A 133 -10.36 -2.62 -5.05
C THR A 133 -8.95 -2.57 -5.61
N LYS A 134 -8.25 -3.71 -5.75
CA LYS A 134 -6.92 -3.77 -6.40
C LYS A 134 -6.94 -3.24 -7.83
N PHE A 135 -7.95 -3.64 -8.61
CA PHE A 135 -8.13 -3.15 -9.97
C PHE A 135 -8.53 -1.66 -9.99
N LEU A 136 -9.43 -1.24 -9.11
CA LEU A 136 -9.83 0.16 -8.97
C LEU A 136 -8.63 1.06 -8.64
N VAL A 137 -7.80 0.67 -7.66
CA VAL A 137 -6.61 1.41 -7.25
C VAL A 137 -5.61 1.49 -8.41
N ASN A 138 -5.34 0.37 -9.09
CA ASN A 138 -4.48 0.39 -10.27
C ASN A 138 -4.99 1.35 -11.34
N ASP A 139 -6.28 1.28 -11.67
CA ASP A 139 -6.87 2.09 -12.73
C ASP A 139 -6.82 3.57 -12.37
N ALA A 140 -7.19 3.92 -11.14
CA ALA A 140 -7.15 5.28 -10.65
C ALA A 140 -5.72 5.84 -10.62
N CYS A 141 -4.76 5.09 -10.08
CA CYS A 141 -3.36 5.52 -10.02
C CYS A 141 -2.76 5.73 -11.42
N VAL A 142 -3.05 4.84 -12.37
CA VAL A 142 -2.55 5.00 -13.75
C VAL A 142 -3.21 6.18 -14.47
N LEU A 143 -4.52 6.41 -14.29
CA LEU A 143 -5.22 7.52 -14.91
C LEU A 143 -4.84 8.88 -14.31
N GLU A 144 -4.43 8.91 -13.04
CA GLU A 144 -3.99 10.12 -12.33
C GLU A 144 -2.46 10.32 -12.32
N ASP A 145 -1.71 9.45 -13.00
CA ASP A 145 -0.24 9.47 -13.04
C ASP A 145 0.41 9.39 -11.63
N ILE A 146 -0.23 8.67 -10.70
CA ILE A 146 0.25 8.47 -9.33
C ILE A 146 0.98 7.12 -9.21
N PRO A 147 2.27 7.09 -8.83
CA PRO A 147 2.97 5.84 -8.57
C PRO A 147 2.45 5.12 -7.33
N PHE A 148 2.48 3.79 -7.37
CA PHE A 148 1.95 2.99 -6.27
C PHE A 148 2.66 1.64 -6.11
N SER A 149 2.60 1.09 -4.90
CA SER A 149 3.04 -0.27 -4.59
C SER A 149 1.85 -1.16 -4.30
N HIS A 150 1.69 -2.21 -5.10
CA HIS A 150 0.65 -3.22 -4.95
C HIS A 150 1.13 -4.36 -4.06
N GLY A 151 0.25 -4.88 -3.20
CA GLY A 151 0.52 -6.05 -2.37
C GLY A 151 -0.66 -7.03 -2.35
N GLY A 152 -0.36 -8.31 -2.21
CA GLY A 152 -1.36 -9.36 -2.04
C GLY A 152 -0.78 -10.53 -1.25
N ILE A 153 -1.57 -11.09 -0.33
CA ILE A 153 -1.17 -12.24 0.50
C ILE A 153 -2.33 -13.23 0.56
N LEU A 154 -2.01 -14.52 0.59
CA LEU A 154 -2.99 -15.59 0.75
C LEU A 154 -2.28 -16.82 1.33
N ARG A 155 -2.82 -17.41 2.40
CA ARG A 155 -2.21 -18.57 3.09
C ARG A 155 -0.75 -18.31 3.49
N PHE A 156 0.20 -18.89 2.74
CA PHE A 156 1.64 -18.79 2.95
C PHE A 156 2.37 -18.02 1.83
N ASP A 157 1.62 -17.47 0.89
CA ASP A 157 2.13 -16.80 -0.29
C ASP A 157 1.94 -15.28 -0.19
N GLY A 158 2.93 -14.54 -0.69
CA GLY A 158 2.89 -13.09 -0.83
C GLY A 158 3.36 -12.64 -2.20
N GLN A 159 2.80 -11.54 -2.69
CA GLN A 159 3.17 -10.93 -3.95
C GLN A 159 3.16 -9.41 -3.84
N THR A 160 4.13 -8.74 -4.46
CA THR A 160 4.16 -7.28 -4.54
C THR A 160 4.89 -6.81 -5.80
N MET A 161 4.48 -5.65 -6.30
CA MET A 161 5.14 -4.94 -7.39
C MET A 161 4.93 -3.44 -7.23
N THR A 162 5.81 -2.65 -7.84
CA THR A 162 5.68 -1.19 -7.88
C THR A 162 5.33 -0.77 -9.30
N VAL A 163 4.39 0.16 -9.43
CA VAL A 163 3.97 0.72 -10.71
C VAL A 163 4.29 2.21 -10.70
N VAL A 164 5.03 2.64 -11.71
CA VAL A 164 5.21 4.05 -12.04
C VAL A 164 4.49 4.30 -13.36
N PRO A 165 3.31 4.93 -13.35
CA PRO A 165 2.54 5.20 -14.56
C PRO A 165 3.39 5.87 -15.66
N GLY A 166 3.06 5.57 -16.91
CA GLY A 166 3.83 6.00 -18.08
C GLY A 166 5.21 5.33 -18.26
N LYS A 167 5.83 4.80 -17.19
CA LYS A 167 7.20 4.26 -17.20
C LYS A 167 7.27 2.73 -17.09
N SER A 168 6.47 2.11 -16.24
CA SER A 168 6.50 0.64 -16.01
C SER A 168 5.23 -0.08 -16.46
N SER A 169 5.24 -1.41 -16.41
CA SER A 169 4.04 -2.24 -16.51
C SER A 169 3.07 -1.92 -15.35
N CYS A 170 1.79 -1.74 -15.66
CA CYS A 170 0.73 -1.64 -14.64
C CYS A 170 0.20 -3.03 -14.26
N TYR A 171 -0.64 -3.11 -13.23
CA TYR A 171 -1.24 -4.37 -12.78
C TYR A 171 -1.99 -5.09 -13.92
N ARG A 172 -2.70 -4.32 -14.77
CA ARG A 172 -3.43 -4.84 -15.95
C ARG A 172 -2.56 -5.38 -17.08
N CYS A 173 -1.27 -5.05 -17.11
CA CYS A 173 -0.35 -5.68 -18.05
C CYS A 173 -0.20 -7.18 -17.76
N THR A 174 -0.37 -7.58 -16.49
CA THR A 174 -0.26 -8.97 -16.02
C THR A 174 -1.64 -9.60 -15.84
N PHE A 175 -2.56 -8.91 -15.15
CA PHE A 175 -3.89 -9.42 -14.82
C PHE A 175 -4.94 -8.62 -15.58
N ARG A 176 -5.47 -9.14 -16.68
CA ARG A 176 -6.32 -8.34 -17.59
C ARG A 176 -7.64 -7.88 -16.99
N GLN A 177 -8.25 -8.72 -16.17
CA GLN A 177 -9.55 -8.48 -15.53
C GLN A 177 -9.60 -9.16 -14.16
N PRO A 178 -10.47 -8.69 -13.24
CA PRO A 178 -10.71 -9.39 -11.99
C PRO A 178 -11.07 -10.86 -12.23
N PRO A 179 -10.65 -11.78 -11.34
CA PRO A 179 -11.15 -13.14 -11.39
C PRO A 179 -12.67 -13.15 -11.16
N PRO A 180 -13.40 -14.15 -11.69
CA PRO A 180 -14.82 -14.30 -11.41
C PRO A 180 -15.10 -14.32 -9.90
N PRO A 181 -16.28 -13.87 -9.45
CA PRO A 181 -16.72 -14.07 -8.07
C PRO A 181 -16.52 -15.54 -7.67
N ASP A 182 -16.05 -15.78 -6.44
CA ASP A 182 -15.79 -17.10 -5.85
C ASP A 182 -14.63 -17.92 -6.45
N ALA A 183 -13.94 -17.44 -7.50
CA ALA A 183 -12.81 -18.16 -8.08
C ALA A 183 -11.56 -18.19 -7.17
N VAL A 184 -11.42 -17.19 -6.30
CA VAL A 184 -10.31 -17.08 -5.35
C VAL A 184 -10.87 -16.78 -3.95
N PRO A 185 -10.56 -17.59 -2.93
CA PRO A 185 -11.02 -17.33 -1.58
C PRO A 185 -10.35 -16.08 -1.00
N THR A 186 -11.10 -15.35 -0.19
CA THR A 186 -10.59 -14.22 0.60
C THR A 186 -9.64 -14.71 1.70
N CYS A 187 -8.87 -13.78 2.29
CA CYS A 187 -8.03 -14.09 3.45
C CYS A 187 -8.84 -14.64 4.64
N SER A 188 -10.08 -14.17 4.84
CA SER A 188 -10.97 -14.67 5.89
C SER A 188 -11.45 -16.09 5.61
N GLN A 189 -11.61 -16.48 4.34
CA GLN A 189 -12.00 -17.83 3.94
C GLN A 189 -10.84 -18.83 3.92
N ALA A 190 -9.67 -18.43 3.40
CA ALA A 190 -8.53 -19.32 3.21
C ALA A 190 -7.55 -19.36 4.40
N GLY A 191 -7.61 -18.36 5.29
CA GLY A 191 -6.59 -18.11 6.30
C GLY A 191 -5.33 -17.46 5.74
N VAL A 192 -4.56 -16.83 6.62
CA VAL A 192 -3.27 -16.20 6.28
C VAL A 192 -2.35 -16.19 7.50
N LEU A 193 -1.07 -16.53 7.29
CA LEU A 193 -0.03 -16.40 8.31
C LEU A 193 0.31 -14.92 8.50
N GLY A 194 -0.04 -14.34 9.64
CA GLY A 194 0.05 -12.90 9.87
C GLY A 194 1.43 -12.27 9.65
N ALA A 195 2.51 -13.01 9.95
CA ALA A 195 3.88 -12.56 9.72
C ALA A 195 4.17 -12.19 8.24
N ILE A 196 3.48 -12.83 7.29
CA ILE A 196 3.61 -12.52 5.85
C ILE A 196 3.09 -11.12 5.55
N ALA A 197 2.01 -10.71 6.21
CA ALA A 197 1.48 -9.37 6.07
C ALA A 197 2.51 -8.32 6.52
N GLY A 198 3.19 -8.60 7.64
CA GLY A 198 4.34 -7.83 8.12
C GLY A 198 5.45 -7.69 7.09
N MET A 199 5.91 -8.81 6.53
CA MET A 199 6.99 -8.84 5.53
C MET A 199 6.62 -8.06 4.27
N LEU A 200 5.45 -8.32 3.68
CA LEU A 200 5.04 -7.70 2.43
C LEU A 200 4.72 -6.21 2.60
N GLY A 201 4.02 -5.81 3.68
CA GLY A 201 3.74 -4.40 3.93
C GLY A 201 5.02 -3.59 4.22
N THR A 202 6.03 -4.18 4.86
CA THR A 202 7.34 -3.54 5.03
C THR A 202 8.09 -3.39 3.70
N ILE A 203 7.95 -4.35 2.78
CA ILE A 203 8.46 -4.21 1.41
C ILE A 203 7.77 -3.03 0.72
N GLN A 204 6.44 -2.92 0.80
CA GLN A 204 5.70 -1.79 0.20
C GLN A 204 6.14 -0.44 0.78
N ALA A 205 6.34 -0.33 2.11
CA ALA A 205 6.90 0.88 2.72
C ALA A 205 8.31 1.20 2.22
N THR A 206 9.15 0.18 2.05
CA THR A 206 10.50 0.34 1.49
C THR A 206 10.44 0.85 0.04
N GLU A 207 9.48 0.39 -0.76
CA GLU A 207 9.27 0.88 -2.13
C GLU A 207 8.87 2.36 -2.14
N ALA A 208 7.97 2.79 -1.26
CA ALA A 208 7.60 4.20 -1.13
C ALA A 208 8.80 5.07 -0.71
N LEU A 209 9.57 4.64 0.29
CA LEU A 209 10.76 5.38 0.73
C LEU A 209 11.81 5.49 -0.37
N LYS A 210 12.07 4.41 -1.11
CA LYS A 210 12.98 4.42 -2.27
C LYS A 210 12.48 5.35 -3.37
N TYR A 211 11.17 5.34 -3.66
CA TYR A 211 10.58 6.24 -4.64
C TYR A 211 10.78 7.70 -4.24
N VAL A 212 10.43 8.05 -3.00
CA VAL A 212 10.52 9.42 -2.47
C VAL A 212 11.96 9.93 -2.39
N THR A 213 12.89 9.08 -1.99
CA THR A 213 14.31 9.44 -1.88
C THR A 213 15.06 9.34 -3.20
N GLU A 214 14.45 8.73 -4.23
CA GLU A 214 15.03 8.47 -5.55
C GLU A 214 16.27 7.56 -5.51
N ILE A 215 16.27 6.57 -4.60
CA ILE A 215 17.40 5.65 -4.41
C ILE A 215 17.08 4.21 -4.80
N GLY A 216 18.14 3.46 -5.11
CA GLY A 216 18.05 2.03 -5.38
C GLY A 216 17.23 1.70 -6.63
N GLN A 217 16.59 0.53 -6.62
CA GLN A 217 15.77 0.03 -7.72
C GLN A 217 14.40 -0.37 -7.19
N LEU A 218 13.34 0.20 -7.77
CA LEU A 218 11.96 -0.16 -7.48
C LEU A 218 11.62 -1.53 -8.08
N LEU A 219 10.57 -2.16 -7.56
CA LEU A 219 9.93 -3.36 -8.12
C LEU A 219 9.09 -3.04 -9.36
N THR A 220 9.51 -2.09 -10.19
CA THR A 220 8.95 -1.83 -11.51
C THR A 220 9.28 -2.98 -12.45
N ASP A 221 8.33 -3.34 -13.31
CA ASP A 221 8.48 -4.44 -14.28
C ASP A 221 8.90 -5.79 -13.63
N THR A 222 8.60 -5.98 -12.35
CA THR A 222 8.93 -7.19 -11.58
C THR A 222 7.83 -7.51 -10.59
N LEU A 223 7.29 -8.73 -10.66
CA LEU A 223 6.45 -9.30 -9.59
C LEU A 223 7.37 -10.03 -8.62
N LEU A 224 7.52 -9.49 -7.41
CA LEU A 224 8.17 -10.19 -6.33
C LEU A 224 7.18 -11.18 -5.73
N SER A 225 7.48 -12.48 -5.83
CA SER A 225 6.73 -13.55 -5.20
C SER A 225 7.50 -14.11 -4.01
N PHE A 226 6.79 -14.37 -2.93
CA PHE A 226 7.32 -14.89 -1.67
C PHE A 226 6.53 -16.13 -1.25
N ASP A 227 7.24 -17.21 -0.94
CA ASP A 227 6.72 -18.45 -0.36
C ASP A 227 7.29 -18.59 1.05
N ALA A 228 6.43 -18.43 2.07
CA ALA A 228 6.84 -18.43 3.48
C ALA A 228 7.17 -19.82 4.02
N LEU A 229 6.70 -20.91 3.39
CA LEU A 229 7.03 -22.27 3.83
C LEU A 229 8.49 -22.60 3.54
N SER A 230 9.01 -22.12 2.41
CA SER A 230 10.40 -22.33 2.01
C SER A 230 11.29 -21.09 2.18
N MET A 231 10.73 -19.97 2.64
CA MET A 231 11.39 -18.65 2.70
C MET A 231 12.02 -18.23 1.36
N ARG A 232 11.38 -18.61 0.25
CA ARG A 232 11.90 -18.37 -1.10
C ARG A 232 11.30 -17.11 -1.70
N PHE A 233 12.17 -16.20 -2.12
CA PHE A 233 11.81 -15.02 -2.92
C PHE A 233 12.13 -15.27 -4.40
N ARG A 234 11.17 -14.95 -5.27
CA ARG A 234 11.33 -15.04 -6.73
C ARG A 234 10.99 -13.69 -7.35
N ARG A 235 11.89 -13.17 -8.17
CA ARG A 235 11.62 -12.02 -9.03
C ARG A 235 11.14 -12.54 -10.37
N VAL A 236 9.89 -12.29 -10.71
CA VAL A 236 9.30 -12.67 -11.99
C VAL A 236 9.25 -11.42 -12.87
N PRO A 237 10.01 -11.35 -13.97
CA PRO A 237 9.98 -10.20 -14.86
C PRO A 237 8.60 -10.00 -15.47
N LEU A 238 8.13 -8.76 -15.46
CA LEU A 238 6.91 -8.33 -16.12
C LEU A 238 7.27 -7.48 -17.34
N ARG A 239 6.31 -7.33 -18.26
CA ARG A 239 6.48 -6.49 -19.44
C ARG A 239 5.25 -5.64 -19.62
N ARG A 240 5.47 -4.34 -19.81
CA ARG A 240 4.42 -3.43 -20.27
C ARG A 240 3.88 -3.93 -21.61
N GLN A 241 2.56 -4.03 -21.72
CA GLN A 241 1.88 -4.52 -22.91
C GLN A 241 1.38 -3.34 -23.74
N SER A 242 1.76 -3.27 -25.03
CA SER A 242 1.20 -2.28 -25.96
C SER A 242 -0.32 -2.43 -26.12
N SER A 243 -0.82 -3.66 -25.96
CA SER A 243 -2.26 -3.98 -25.98
C SER A 243 -2.93 -3.90 -24.60
N CYS A 244 -2.28 -3.32 -23.57
CA CYS A 244 -2.92 -3.16 -22.27
C CYS A 244 -4.14 -2.23 -22.41
N PRO A 245 -5.33 -2.62 -21.93
CA PRO A 245 -6.54 -1.80 -22.08
C PRO A 245 -6.48 -0.49 -21.29
N LEU A 246 -5.51 -0.33 -20.37
CA LEU A 246 -5.37 0.85 -19.52
C LEU A 246 -4.14 1.70 -19.88
N CYS A 247 -2.93 1.12 -19.92
CA CYS A 247 -1.68 1.88 -20.17
C CYS A 247 -1.02 1.58 -21.53
N GLY A 248 -1.74 0.87 -22.42
CA GLY A 248 -1.30 0.54 -23.76
C GLY A 248 -1.34 1.72 -24.72
N THR A 249 -1.05 1.48 -26.00
CA THR A 249 -1.01 2.54 -27.03
C THR A 249 -2.39 3.03 -27.42
N ASN A 250 -3.40 2.16 -27.34
CA ASN A 250 -4.81 2.47 -27.62
C ASN A 250 -5.66 2.01 -26.42
N PRO A 251 -5.68 2.77 -25.31
CA PRO A 251 -6.40 2.39 -24.10
C PRO A 251 -7.92 2.38 -24.34
N THR A 252 -8.60 1.36 -23.83
CA THR A 252 -10.06 1.22 -23.85
C THR A 252 -10.69 1.51 -22.49
N ILE A 253 -9.90 1.51 -21.42
CA ILE A 253 -10.31 1.90 -20.07
C ILE A 253 -9.90 3.35 -19.89
N THR A 254 -10.89 4.25 -19.94
CA THR A 254 -10.72 5.70 -19.80
C THR A 254 -11.46 6.27 -18.60
N GLU A 255 -12.33 5.47 -17.98
CA GLU A 255 -13.13 5.82 -16.82
C GLU A 255 -13.00 4.73 -15.75
N LEU A 256 -13.27 5.11 -14.50
CA LEU A 256 -13.28 4.21 -13.38
C LEU A 256 -14.64 3.54 -13.24
N VAL A 257 -14.63 2.27 -12.89
CA VAL A 257 -15.83 1.48 -12.63
C VAL A 257 -15.63 0.65 -11.38
N ASP A 258 -16.70 0.46 -10.63
CA ASP A 258 -16.71 -0.47 -9.51
C ASP A 258 -16.84 -1.91 -10.03
N TYR A 259 -15.84 -2.72 -9.73
CA TYR A 259 -15.87 -4.14 -10.07
C TYR A 259 -16.68 -4.89 -9.01
N GLN A 260 -17.68 -5.67 -9.41
CA GLN A 260 -18.44 -6.46 -8.45
C GLN A 260 -17.62 -7.67 -7.98
N GLN A 261 -17.41 -7.78 -6.66
CA GLN A 261 -17.35 -9.09 -6.00
C GLN A 261 -18.65 -9.25 -5.24
N ASN A 262 -19.36 -10.35 -5.47
CA ASN A 262 -20.39 -10.77 -4.52
C ASN A 262 -19.67 -11.05 -3.21
N ALA A 263 -19.81 -10.17 -2.22
CA ALA A 263 -19.41 -10.48 -0.87
C ALA A 263 -20.24 -11.69 -0.42
N CYS A 264 -19.60 -12.83 -0.19
CA CYS A 264 -20.26 -13.94 0.49
C CYS A 264 -20.74 -13.41 1.84
N ALA A 265 -22.06 -13.29 1.99
CA ALA A 265 -22.70 -12.97 3.25
C ALA A 265 -22.27 -14.03 4.27
N LEU A 266 -21.37 -13.65 5.17
CA LEU A 266 -21.10 -14.43 6.37
C LEU A 266 -22.36 -14.35 7.23
N LYS A 267 -23.12 -15.45 7.26
CA LYS A 267 -24.13 -15.70 8.29
C LYS A 267 -23.44 -15.93 9.63
#